data_AF-A0A924EUN7-F1
#
_entry.id   AF-A0A924EUN7-F1
#
_cell.length_a   1.000
_cell.length_b   1.000
_cell.length_c   1.000
_cell.angle_alpha   90.00
_cell.angle_beta   90.00
_cell.angle_gamma   90.00
#
_symmetry.space_group_name_H-M   'P 1'
#
loop_
_entity.id
_entity.type
_entity.pdbx_description
1 polymer ?
#
loop_
_entity_poly.entity_id
_entity_poly.type
_entity_poly.pdbx_seq_one_letter_code
_entity_poly.pdbx_strand_id
1 'polypeptide(L)'
;MSAAFTAELGTNVCIADAYRSLAGQTALTPKKPALTAAPGTSVHGVGRAVDLCGGAERSSTPEHRWLATHGPSYGWIRPTWAAAGGSRPEPWHFEFQSEDTVSHEH
;
A
#
# COMPACT_ATOMS: atom_id res chain seq x y z
N MET A 1 -11.27 1.85 0.39
CA MET A 1 -10.34 2.65 1.21
C MET A 1 -10.63 4.14 1.16
N SER A 2 -10.17 4.91 0.14
CA SER A 2 -10.16 6.39 0.21
C SER A 2 -11.50 7.04 0.54
N ALA A 3 -12.63 6.58 -0.03
CA ALA A 3 -13.94 7.16 0.27
C ALA A 3 -14.37 6.95 1.74
N ALA A 4 -14.04 5.81 2.34
CA ALA A 4 -14.31 5.52 3.75
C ALA A 4 -13.39 6.33 4.67
N PHE A 5 -12.10 6.44 4.32
CA PHE A 5 -11.13 7.29 5.03
C PHE A 5 -11.62 8.76 5.07
N THR A 6 -12.06 9.31 3.92
CA THR A 6 -12.62 10.67 3.86
C THR A 6 -13.94 10.79 4.64
N ALA A 7 -14.79 9.78 4.64
CA ALA A 7 -16.06 9.79 5.38
C ALA A 7 -15.86 9.77 6.91
N GLU A 8 -14.86 9.04 7.40
CA GLU A 8 -14.61 8.89 8.84
C GLU A 8 -13.68 9.95 9.44
N LEU A 9 -12.72 10.46 8.65
CA LEU A 9 -11.70 11.42 9.12
C LEU A 9 -11.86 12.83 8.54
N GLY A 10 -12.78 13.05 7.60
CA GLY A 10 -13.04 14.35 6.98
C GLY A 10 -11.91 14.88 6.07
N THR A 11 -10.87 14.08 5.83
CA THR A 11 -9.71 14.43 5.00
C THR A 11 -9.39 13.31 4.01
N ASN A 12 -8.75 13.65 2.88
CA ASN A 12 -8.39 12.66 1.85
C ASN A 12 -7.09 11.94 2.20
N VAL A 13 -6.94 10.70 1.71
CA VAL A 13 -5.66 9.98 1.80
C VAL A 13 -4.60 10.74 1.00
N CYS A 14 -3.52 11.14 1.69
CA CYS A 14 -2.37 11.80 1.10
C CYS A 14 -1.31 10.75 0.73
N ILE A 15 -0.85 10.76 -0.53
CA ILE A 15 0.20 9.86 -1.03
C ILE A 15 1.44 10.73 -1.31
N ALA A 16 2.57 10.40 -0.68
CA ALA A 16 3.86 11.06 -0.89
C ALA A 16 4.65 10.40 -2.03
N ASP A 17 4.70 9.06 -2.04
CA ASP A 17 5.29 8.27 -3.13
C ASP A 17 4.50 6.95 -3.35
N ALA A 18 4.64 6.36 -4.53
CA ALA A 18 3.99 5.10 -4.90
C ALA A 18 4.79 4.34 -5.96
N TYR A 19 5.31 3.17 -5.60
CA TYR A 19 6.20 2.38 -6.46
C TYR A 19 5.42 1.70 -7.60
N ARG A 20 5.54 2.26 -8.82
CA ARG A 20 4.50 2.20 -9.90
C ARG A 20 3.15 2.71 -9.38
N SER A 21 2.97 4.03 -9.48
CA SER A 21 1.78 4.76 -9.01
C SER A 21 0.44 4.02 -9.20
N LEU A 22 -0.44 4.16 -8.21
CA LEU A 22 -1.82 3.68 -8.27
C LEU A 22 -2.53 4.14 -9.55
N ALA A 23 -2.29 5.38 -9.98
CA ALA A 23 -2.78 5.92 -11.25
C ALA A 23 -2.35 5.09 -12.49
N GLY A 24 -1.13 4.54 -12.49
CA GLY A 24 -0.65 3.63 -13.53
C GLY A 24 -1.30 2.25 -13.50
N GLN A 25 -1.89 1.83 -12.37
CA GLN A 25 -2.67 0.59 -12.28
C GLN A 25 -4.14 0.84 -12.65
N THR A 26 -4.75 1.93 -12.17
CA THR A 26 -6.13 2.31 -12.53
C THR A 26 -6.28 2.65 -14.02
N ALA A 27 -5.21 3.10 -14.68
CA ALA A 27 -5.18 3.33 -16.14
C ALA A 27 -5.06 2.03 -16.98
N LEU A 28 -4.83 0.86 -16.36
CA LEU A 28 -4.58 -0.42 -17.04
C LEU A 28 -5.70 -1.45 -16.85
N THR A 29 -6.92 -1.07 -17.20
CA THR A 29 -8.02 -2.01 -17.43
C THR A 29 -8.83 -1.58 -18.67
N PRO A 30 -8.93 -2.38 -19.76
CA PRO A 30 -8.15 -3.56 -20.12
C PRO A 30 -7.61 -3.50 -21.57
N LYS A 31 -6.36 -3.04 -21.79
CA LYS A 31 -5.67 -3.22 -23.09
C LYS A 31 -4.16 -3.49 -22.94
N LYS A 32 -3.77 -4.69 -23.38
CA LYS A 32 -2.41 -5.22 -23.64
C LYS A 32 -1.61 -5.73 -22.43
N PRO A 33 -1.27 -7.04 -22.38
CA PRO A 33 -0.17 -7.55 -21.55
C PRO A 33 1.19 -7.37 -22.25
N ALA A 34 2.25 -7.53 -21.44
CA ALA A 34 3.68 -7.73 -21.78
C ALA A 34 4.64 -6.52 -21.65
N LEU A 35 5.85 -6.83 -21.12
CA LEU A 35 7.14 -6.10 -21.15
C LEU A 35 7.23 -4.85 -20.21
N THR A 36 8.30 -4.57 -19.42
CA THR A 36 9.58 -5.25 -19.04
C THR A 36 10.16 -4.58 -17.74
N ALA A 37 11.20 -5.15 -17.11
CA ALA A 37 12.03 -4.57 -16.02
C ALA A 37 13.51 -5.07 -16.14
N ALA A 38 14.55 -4.63 -15.41
CA ALA A 38 14.68 -3.62 -14.34
C ALA A 38 15.66 -2.47 -14.76
N PRO A 39 16.86 -2.13 -14.18
CA PRO A 39 17.66 -2.63 -13.03
C PRO A 39 17.63 -1.69 -11.78
N GLY A 40 18.17 -2.03 -10.59
CA GLY A 40 19.03 -3.17 -10.26
C GLY A 40 19.37 -3.41 -8.78
N THR A 41 18.41 -3.39 -7.84
CA THR A 41 18.53 -4.05 -6.51
C THR A 41 17.23 -4.74 -6.04
N SER A 42 16.20 -4.82 -6.88
CA SER A 42 14.92 -5.44 -6.51
C SER A 42 14.93 -6.94 -6.83
N VAL A 43 14.83 -7.77 -5.79
CA VAL A 43 14.72 -9.23 -5.89
C VAL A 43 13.33 -9.64 -5.37
N HIS A 44 12.38 -9.80 -6.30
CA HIS A 44 10.93 -10.10 -6.07
C HIS A 44 10.15 -9.06 -5.21
N GLY A 45 9.02 -8.49 -5.64
CA GLY A 45 8.31 -8.54 -6.92
C GLY A 45 7.05 -7.66 -6.86
N VAL A 46 6.70 -7.01 -7.99
CA VAL A 46 5.49 -6.19 -8.22
C VAL A 46 5.15 -5.07 -7.20
N GLY A 47 5.64 -3.85 -7.49
CA GLY A 47 4.81 -2.63 -7.66
C GLY A 47 3.59 -2.40 -6.77
N ARG A 48 3.67 -2.65 -5.46
CA ARG A 48 2.51 -2.62 -4.56
C ARG A 48 2.68 -1.75 -3.32
N ALA A 49 3.77 -0.99 -3.19
CA ALA A 49 4.02 -0.13 -2.04
C ALA A 49 3.60 1.34 -2.28
N VAL A 50 3.08 1.97 -1.23
CA VAL A 50 2.83 3.42 -1.14
C VAL A 50 3.39 3.99 0.16
N ASP A 51 3.94 5.19 0.07
CA ASP A 51 4.35 6.00 1.20
C ASP A 51 3.31 7.12 1.39
N LEU A 52 2.67 7.15 2.56
CA LEU A 52 1.53 8.02 2.85
C LEU A 52 1.92 9.24 3.70
N CYS A 53 1.18 10.32 3.52
CA CYS A 53 1.37 11.61 4.20
C CYS A 53 0.07 12.09 4.88
N GLY A 54 0.00 13.37 5.26
CA GLY A 54 -1.22 14.01 5.77
C GLY A 54 -1.66 13.54 7.16
N GLY A 55 -0.75 12.98 7.95
CA GLY A 55 -1.02 12.34 9.24
C GLY A 55 -0.62 10.86 9.24
N ALA A 56 -0.79 10.16 8.10
CA ALA A 56 -0.48 8.74 7.98
C ALA A 56 1.00 8.40 8.22
N GLU A 57 1.90 9.35 8.00
CA GLU A 57 3.35 9.21 8.23
C GLU A 57 3.76 9.13 9.71
N ARG A 58 2.83 9.30 10.65
CA ARG A 58 3.10 9.29 12.10
C ARG A 58 2.22 8.26 12.80
N SER A 59 2.84 7.28 13.44
CA SER A 59 2.14 6.16 14.10
C SER A 59 1.14 6.56 15.20
N SER A 60 1.31 7.76 15.76
CA SER A 60 0.48 8.31 16.84
C SER A 60 -0.82 8.99 16.36
N THR A 61 -1.07 9.12 15.06
CA THR A 61 -2.20 9.90 14.52
C THR A 61 -3.48 9.08 14.33
N PRO A 62 -4.67 9.73 14.24
CA PRO A 62 -5.90 9.08 13.81
C PRO A 62 -5.80 8.46 12.41
N GLU A 63 -5.19 9.15 11.45
CA GLU A 63 -5.04 8.72 10.06
C GLU A 63 -4.27 7.40 9.96
N HIS A 64 -3.11 7.32 10.64
CA HIS A 64 -2.31 6.11 10.66
C HIS A 64 -3.02 4.95 11.37
N ARG A 65 -3.70 5.22 12.50
CA ARG A 65 -4.47 4.20 13.23
C ARG A 65 -5.66 3.66 12.44
N TRP A 66 -6.34 4.53 11.69
CA TRP A 66 -7.42 4.13 10.78
C TRP A 66 -6.88 3.21 9.67
N LEU A 67 -5.78 3.59 9.02
CA LEU A 67 -5.16 2.79 7.96
C LEU A 67 -4.64 1.45 8.49
N ALA A 68 -4.07 1.43 9.70
CA ALA A 68 -3.64 0.20 10.36
C ALA A 68 -4.80 -0.77 10.68
N THR A 69 -6.02 -0.26 10.88
CA THR A 69 -7.20 -1.04 11.29
C THR A 69 -8.05 -1.46 10.08
N HIS A 70 -8.30 -0.54 9.16
CA HIS A 70 -9.19 -0.74 8.01
C HIS A 70 -8.46 -1.02 6.69
N GLY A 71 -7.18 -0.70 6.59
CA GLY A 71 -6.34 -0.98 5.42
C GLY A 71 -6.40 -2.44 4.96
N PRO A 72 -6.25 -3.44 5.86
CA PRO A 72 -6.27 -4.85 5.48
C PRO A 72 -7.56 -5.28 4.76
N SER A 73 -8.72 -4.75 5.17
CA SER A 73 -10.01 -4.97 4.49
C SER A 73 -10.09 -4.41 3.07
N TYR A 74 -9.09 -3.62 2.65
CA TYR A 74 -8.91 -3.11 1.30
C TYR A 74 -7.60 -3.60 0.66
N GLY A 75 -6.98 -4.65 1.22
CA GLY A 75 -5.70 -5.21 0.77
C GLY A 75 -4.45 -4.42 1.16
N TRP A 76 -4.56 -3.33 1.94
CA TRP A 76 -3.40 -2.51 2.34
C TRP A 76 -2.89 -2.90 3.73
N ILE A 77 -1.69 -3.47 3.80
CA ILE A 77 -1.06 -3.91 5.03
C ILE A 77 0.18 -3.08 5.35
N ARG A 78 0.54 -2.97 6.63
CA ARG A 78 1.87 -2.51 7.04
C ARG A 78 2.75 -3.75 7.18
N PRO A 79 3.84 -3.91 6.42
CA PRO A 79 4.67 -5.08 6.55
C PRO A 79 5.39 -5.06 7.92
N THR A 80 5.65 -6.24 8.48
CA THR A 80 6.20 -6.36 9.85
C THR A 80 7.58 -5.72 10.01
N TRP A 81 8.36 -5.64 8.93
CA TRP A 81 9.65 -4.95 8.91
C TRP A 81 9.51 -3.42 9.06
N ALA A 82 8.41 -2.83 8.58
CA ALA A 82 8.09 -1.40 8.64
C ALA A 82 7.34 -0.98 9.91
N ALA A 83 6.84 -1.95 10.69
CA ALA A 83 6.16 -1.68 11.95
C ALA A 83 7.10 -1.01 12.98
N ALA A 84 6.53 -0.40 14.03
CA ALA A 84 7.29 0.31 15.06
C ALA A 84 8.33 -0.55 15.81
N GLY A 85 8.17 -1.88 15.83
CA GLY A 85 9.15 -2.84 16.35
C GLY A 85 9.84 -3.69 15.27
N GLY A 86 9.73 -3.29 14.00
CA GLY A 86 10.35 -3.96 12.86
C GLY A 86 11.82 -3.58 12.68
N SER A 87 12.48 -4.21 11.71
CA SER A 87 13.90 -3.98 11.41
C SER A 87 14.20 -2.59 10.82
N ARG A 88 13.20 -1.91 10.26
CA ARG A 88 13.30 -0.55 9.73
C ARG A 88 11.93 0.14 9.85
N PRO A 89 11.60 0.78 10.99
CA PRO A 89 10.30 1.39 11.20
C PRO A 89 9.98 2.51 10.19
N GLU A 90 8.96 2.30 9.38
CA GLU A 90 8.49 3.21 8.33
C GLU A 90 6.96 3.38 8.45
N PRO A 91 6.46 4.20 9.39
CA PRO A 91 5.02 4.35 9.63
C PRO A 91 4.23 4.90 8.44
N TRP A 92 4.88 5.55 7.47
CA TRP A 92 4.26 5.97 6.21
C TRP A 92 4.03 4.81 5.23
N HIS A 93 4.71 3.67 5.39
CA HIS A 93 4.81 2.63 4.39
C HIS A 93 3.69 1.59 4.47
N PHE A 94 2.96 1.40 3.37
CA PHE A 94 1.91 0.40 3.23
C PHE A 94 2.09 -0.39 1.93
N GLU A 95 1.97 -1.71 2.00
CA GLU A 95 2.02 -2.63 0.86
C GLU A 95 0.61 -3.12 0.52
N PHE A 96 0.28 -3.23 -0.76
CA PHE A 96 -0.92 -3.89 -1.24
C PHE A 96 -0.67 -5.40 -1.39
N GLN A 97 -1.53 -6.20 -0.78
CA GLN A 97 -1.64 -7.63 -1.02
C GLN A 97 -2.99 -7.89 -1.69
N SER A 98 -2.95 -8.39 -2.93
CA SER A 98 -4.13 -9.04 -3.51
C SER A 98 -4.30 -10.40 -2.83
N GLU A 99 -5.54 -10.86 -2.65
CA GLU A 99 -5.85 -12.21 -2.16
C GLU A 99 -5.56 -13.31 -3.21
N ASP A 100 -4.44 -13.22 -3.92
CA ASP A 100 -3.88 -14.30 -4.76
C ASP A 100 -3.20 -15.37 -3.89
N THR A 101 -3.85 -15.80 -2.82
CA THR A 101 -3.44 -16.97 -2.03
C THR A 101 -4.65 -17.69 -1.45
N VAL A 102 -5.68 -17.89 -2.28
CA VAL A 102 -6.62 -19.00 -2.09
C VAL A 102 -6.09 -20.19 -2.88
N SER A 103 -5.65 -21.22 -2.15
CA SER A 103 -5.38 -22.61 -2.54
C SER A 103 -5.01 -22.93 -4.00
N HIS A 104 -3.79 -23.44 -4.17
CA HIS A 104 -3.63 -24.71 -4.89
C HIS A 104 -3.11 -25.75 -3.90
N GLU A 105 -4.02 -26.60 -3.42
CA GLU A 105 -3.67 -27.93 -2.93
C GLU A 105 -3.08 -28.75 -4.08
N HIS A 106 -2.12 -29.62 -3.79
CA HIS A 106 -2.05 -31.04 -4.14
C HIS A 106 -1.01 -31.72 -3.23
#